data_AF-A0A015LVC8-F1
#
_entry.id   AF-A0A015LVC8-F1
#
_cell.length_a   1.000
_cell.length_b   1.000
_cell.length_c   1.000
_cell.angle_alpha   90.00
_cell.angle_beta   90.00
_cell.angle_gamma   90.00
#
_symmetry.space_group_name_H-M   'P 1'
#
loop_
_entity.id
_entity.type
_entity.pdbx_description
1 polymer ?
#
loop_
_entity_poly.entity_id
_entity_poly.type
_entity_poly.pdbx_seq_one_letter_code
_entity_poly.pdbx_strand_id
1 'polypeptide(L)'
;MLNTTLQETNDRILSTSVDATWTYNISNISLISQIPFDDIFDSIRQITLDTFATHNSSSVQATLYLMAKIALEKFQQLSSIHYELPNKHYFTYDLDRFGLKNTGKDTDIYYPVADPAGLITATIARTKPKL
;
A
#
# COMPACT_ATOMS: atom_id res chain seq x y z
N MET A 1 -8.47 -3.83 30.37
CA MET A 1 -9.13 -2.74 29.61
C MET A 1 -9.41 -3.25 28.21
N LEU A 2 -10.67 -3.21 27.76
CA LEU A 2 -11.03 -3.45 26.36
C LEU A 2 -10.89 -2.11 25.62
N ASN A 3 -9.85 -1.98 24.80
CA ASN A 3 -9.54 -0.74 24.07
C ASN A 3 -10.00 -0.79 22.60
N THR A 4 -10.70 -1.85 22.20
CA THR A 4 -11.15 -2.04 20.82
C THR A 4 -12.57 -1.53 20.66
N THR A 5 -12.74 -0.41 19.95
CA THR A 5 -14.05 0.18 19.63
C THR A 5 -14.34 0.19 18.12
N LEU A 6 -13.30 0.03 17.29
CA LEU A 6 -13.41 0.01 15.84
C LEU A 6 -14.22 -1.21 15.38
N GLN A 7 -15.27 -0.95 14.61
CA GLN A 7 -16.12 -1.99 14.05
C GLN A 7 -15.43 -2.68 12.86
N GLU A 8 -15.76 -3.96 12.67
CA GLU A 8 -15.39 -4.65 11.44
C GLU A 8 -16.16 -4.07 10.24
N THR A 9 -15.55 -4.09 9.07
CA THR A 9 -16.21 -3.71 7.81
C THR A 9 -15.73 -4.59 6.67
N ASN A 10 -16.65 -4.87 5.75
CA ASN A 10 -16.38 -5.61 4.51
C ASN A 10 -16.26 -4.71 3.28
N ASP A 11 -16.59 -3.41 3.42
CA ASP A 11 -16.52 -2.42 2.36
C ASP A 11 -16.08 -1.07 2.94
N ARG A 12 -14.98 -0.52 2.45
CA ARG A 12 -14.41 0.74 2.93
C ARG A 12 -13.54 1.42 1.88
N ILE A 13 -13.46 2.74 1.98
CA ILE A 13 -12.45 3.51 1.25
C ILE A 13 -11.06 3.18 1.80
N LEU A 14 -10.14 2.88 0.89
CA LEU A 14 -8.71 2.86 1.14
C LEU A 14 -8.07 4.02 0.38
N SER A 15 -7.45 4.95 1.10
CA SER A 15 -6.71 6.08 0.53
C SER A 15 -5.34 6.16 1.19
N THR A 16 -4.30 6.44 0.41
CA THR A 16 -2.92 6.50 0.90
C THR A 16 -2.07 7.50 0.12
N SER A 17 -0.90 7.82 0.66
CA SER A 17 0.20 8.45 -0.09
C SER A 17 1.29 7.41 -0.22
N VAL A 18 1.64 7.00 -1.44
CA VAL A 18 2.66 5.96 -1.60
C VAL A 18 4.05 6.58 -1.50
N ASP A 19 4.81 6.16 -0.50
CA ASP A 19 6.26 6.24 -0.51
C ASP A 19 6.82 4.83 -0.75
N ALA A 20 7.68 4.70 -1.77
CA ALA A 20 8.29 3.44 -2.16
C ALA A 20 9.75 3.67 -2.49
N THR A 21 10.64 2.95 -1.81
CA THR A 21 12.09 3.00 -2.02
C THR A 21 12.61 1.59 -2.23
N TRP A 22 13.54 1.38 -3.15
CA TRP A 22 14.14 0.07 -3.40
C TRP A 22 15.66 0.11 -3.39
N THR A 23 16.27 -1.02 -3.04
CA THR A 23 17.73 -1.17 -2.96
C THR A 23 18.22 -2.12 -4.04
N TYR A 24 19.11 -1.65 -4.91
CA TYR A 24 19.78 -2.49 -5.91
C TYR A 24 20.89 -3.33 -5.29
N ASN A 25 21.05 -4.57 -5.76
CA ASN A 25 22.18 -5.45 -5.48
C ASN A 25 23.20 -5.37 -6.63
N ILE A 26 24.12 -4.42 -6.57
CA ILE A 26 25.14 -4.21 -7.60
C ILE A 26 26.47 -4.74 -7.08
N SER A 27 26.86 -5.93 -7.54
CA SER A 27 28.14 -6.55 -7.17
C SER A 27 29.33 -6.04 -7.99
N ASN A 28 29.08 -5.54 -9.21
CA ASN A 28 30.10 -4.99 -10.10
C ASN A 28 29.67 -3.61 -10.60
N ILE A 29 30.38 -2.58 -10.15
CA ILE A 29 30.06 -1.18 -10.46
C ILE A 29 30.16 -0.86 -11.95
N SER A 30 30.99 -1.60 -12.71
CA SER A 30 31.12 -1.42 -14.16
C SER A 30 29.84 -1.79 -14.92
N LEU A 31 28.91 -2.52 -14.28
CA LEU A 31 27.62 -2.89 -14.85
C LEU A 31 26.51 -1.88 -14.53
N ILE A 32 26.78 -0.83 -13.75
CA ILE A 32 25.76 0.14 -13.34
C ILE A 32 25.12 0.85 -14.54
N SER A 33 25.90 1.12 -15.59
CA SER A 33 25.43 1.77 -16.83
C SER A 33 24.51 0.88 -17.66
N GLN A 34 24.43 -0.42 -17.34
CA GLN A 34 23.56 -1.37 -18.03
C GLN A 34 22.23 -1.58 -17.30
N ILE A 35 22.05 -0.97 -16.11
CA ILE A 35 20.80 -1.09 -15.35
C ILE A 35 19.78 -0.12 -15.96
N PRO A 36 18.60 -0.61 -16.41
CA PRO A 36 17.57 0.24 -16.98
C PRO A 36 16.76 0.89 -15.84
N PHE A 37 17.31 1.91 -15.20
CA PHE A 37 16.72 2.54 -14.01
C PHE A 37 15.31 3.10 -14.28
N ASP A 38 15.10 3.77 -15.40
CA ASP A 38 13.81 4.37 -15.77
C ASP A 38 12.74 3.29 -16.00
N ASP A 39 13.06 2.21 -16.75
CA ASP A 39 12.12 1.10 -16.96
C ASP A 39 11.74 0.39 -15.65
N ILE A 40 12.68 0.30 -14.72
CA ILE A 40 12.44 -0.27 -13.38
C ILE A 40 11.52 0.65 -12.59
N PHE A 41 11.77 1.96 -12.58
CA PHE A 41 10.92 2.94 -11.93
C PHE A 41 9.48 2.89 -12.47
N ASP A 42 9.31 2.99 -13.78
CA ASP A 42 7.99 2.99 -14.43
C ASP A 42 7.25 1.69 -14.18
N SER A 43 7.96 0.56 -14.22
CA SER A 43 7.37 -0.74 -13.91
C SER A 43 6.95 -0.87 -12.45
N ILE A 44 7.76 -0.43 -11.49
CA ILE A 44 7.39 -0.48 -10.07
C ILE A 44 6.16 0.39 -9.83
N ARG A 45 6.16 1.61 -10.38
CA ARG A 45 5.00 2.50 -10.32
C ARG A 45 3.74 1.85 -10.88
N GLN A 46 3.84 1.20 -12.04
CA GLN A 46 2.72 0.50 -12.66
C GLN A 46 2.24 -0.68 -11.80
N ILE A 47 3.16 -1.48 -11.27
CA ILE A 47 2.84 -2.59 -10.35
C ILE A 47 2.10 -2.07 -9.12
N THR A 48 2.56 -0.97 -8.52
CA THR A 48 1.90 -0.33 -7.38
C THR A 48 0.46 0.06 -7.73
N LEU A 49 0.25 0.79 -8.85
CA LEU A 49 -1.06 1.27 -9.26
C LEU A 49 -2.02 0.12 -9.58
N ASP A 50 -1.57 -0.85 -10.39
CA ASP A 50 -2.41 -1.98 -10.81
C ASP A 50 -2.79 -2.85 -9.61
N THR A 51 -1.83 -3.17 -8.74
CA THR A 51 -2.10 -3.98 -7.55
C THR A 51 -3.03 -3.24 -6.60
N PHE A 52 -2.81 -1.94 -6.37
CA PHE A 52 -3.69 -1.14 -5.51
C PHE A 52 -5.13 -1.09 -6.04
N ALA A 53 -5.31 -0.96 -7.36
CA ALA A 53 -6.62 -0.87 -7.98
C ALA A 53 -7.37 -2.20 -8.08
N THR A 54 -6.66 -3.32 -8.21
CA THR A 54 -7.26 -4.63 -8.54
C THR A 54 -7.25 -5.62 -7.38
N HIS A 55 -6.40 -5.44 -6.38
CA HIS A 55 -6.35 -6.35 -5.24
C HIS A 55 -7.53 -6.12 -4.32
N ASN A 56 -8.32 -7.18 -4.07
CA ASN A 56 -9.34 -7.16 -3.02
C ASN A 56 -8.65 -7.15 -1.64
N SER A 57 -8.34 -5.94 -1.16
CA SER A 57 -7.42 -5.68 -0.07
C SER A 57 -7.99 -6.05 1.30
N SER A 58 -7.53 -7.16 1.88
CA SER A 58 -7.83 -7.53 3.28
C SER A 58 -7.23 -6.55 4.30
N SER A 59 -6.11 -5.91 3.96
CA SER A 59 -5.43 -4.92 4.79
C SER A 59 -4.40 -4.14 3.98
N VAL A 60 -3.98 -2.97 4.47
CA VAL A 60 -2.88 -2.20 3.87
C VAL A 60 -1.61 -3.05 3.81
N GLN A 61 -1.36 -3.84 4.87
CA GLN A 61 -0.23 -4.75 4.98
C GLN A 61 -0.20 -5.80 3.87
N ALA A 62 -1.35 -6.43 3.58
CA ALA A 62 -1.44 -7.47 2.55
C ALA A 62 -1.20 -6.89 1.14
N THR A 63 -1.79 -5.74 0.84
CA THR A 63 -1.61 -5.05 -0.44
C THR A 63 -0.17 -4.56 -0.60
N LEU A 64 0.42 -3.97 0.44
CA LEU A 64 1.83 -3.56 0.50
C LEU A 64 2.75 -4.74 0.17
N TYR A 65 2.57 -5.86 0.87
CA TYR A 65 3.38 -7.06 0.66
C TYR A 65 3.27 -7.57 -0.78
N LEU A 66 2.07 -7.60 -1.35
CA LEU A 66 1.85 -8.07 -2.72
C LEU A 66 2.56 -7.19 -3.76
N MET A 67 2.45 -5.86 -3.64
CA MET A 67 3.16 -4.91 -4.51
C MET A 67 4.67 -5.13 -4.47
N ALA A 68 5.22 -5.24 -3.25
CA ALA A 68 6.62 -5.48 -3.02
C ALA A 68 7.12 -6.80 -3.61
N LYS A 69 6.35 -7.87 -3.38
CA LYS A 69 6.64 -9.22 -3.90
C LYS A 69 6.71 -9.23 -5.42
N ILE A 70 5.71 -8.67 -6.11
CA ILE A 70 5.65 -8.64 -7.58
C ILE A 70 6.85 -7.87 -8.15
N ALA A 71 7.19 -6.71 -7.58
CA ALA A 71 8.34 -5.92 -8.00
C ALA A 71 9.66 -6.69 -7.85
N LEU A 72 9.87 -7.36 -6.72
CA LEU A 72 11.05 -8.20 -6.51
C LEU A 72 11.03 -9.43 -7.43
N GLU A 73 9.90 -10.09 -7.69
CA GLU A 73 9.88 -11.21 -8.63
C GLU A 73 10.27 -10.78 -10.05
N LYS A 74 9.85 -9.58 -10.49
CA LYS A 74 10.17 -9.01 -11.80
C LYS A 74 11.64 -8.58 -11.94
N PHE A 75 12.22 -7.93 -10.93
CA PHE A 75 13.54 -7.29 -11.05
C PHE A 75 14.60 -7.93 -10.16
N GLN A 76 15.35 -8.89 -10.73
CA GLN A 76 16.40 -9.62 -10.02
C GLN A 76 17.54 -8.73 -9.49
N GLN A 77 17.75 -7.54 -10.09
CA GLN A 77 18.75 -6.60 -9.59
C GLN A 77 18.34 -5.95 -8.25
N LEU A 78 17.07 -6.04 -7.83
CA LEU A 78 16.61 -5.50 -6.55
C LEU A 78 16.82 -6.50 -5.43
N SER A 79 17.39 -6.05 -4.32
CA SER A 79 17.56 -6.83 -3.08
C SER A 79 16.37 -6.69 -2.14
N SER A 80 15.80 -5.50 -2.07
CA SER A 80 14.68 -5.16 -1.19
C SER A 80 13.87 -3.99 -1.74
N ILE A 81 12.64 -3.88 -1.26
CA ILE A 81 11.75 -2.74 -1.45
C ILE A 81 11.10 -2.40 -0.10
N HIS A 82 11.07 -1.12 0.20
CA HIS A 82 10.46 -0.52 1.38
C HIS A 82 9.26 0.31 0.94
N TYR A 83 8.17 0.22 1.71
CA TYR A 83 6.98 1.03 1.53
C TYR A 83 6.59 1.70 2.83
N GLU A 84 6.12 2.94 2.73
CA GLU A 84 5.39 3.65 3.78
C GLU A 84 4.02 4.10 3.23
N LEU A 85 2.95 3.63 3.87
CA LEU A 85 1.57 3.82 3.42
C LEU A 85 0.71 4.34 4.60
N PRO A 86 0.51 5.66 4.73
CA PRO A 86 -0.46 6.21 5.66
C PRO A 86 -1.88 5.87 5.19
N ASN A 87 -2.67 5.24 6.06
CA ASN A 87 -4.08 5.00 5.82
C ASN A 87 -4.87 6.30 6.09
N LYS A 88 -5.14 7.06 5.02
CA LYS A 88 -5.90 8.30 5.07
C LYS A 88 -7.38 7.96 5.26
N HIS A 89 -7.94 8.36 6.40
CA HIS A 89 -9.28 7.92 6.80
C HIS A 89 -10.37 8.76 6.14
N TYR A 90 -11.38 8.04 5.63
CA TYR A 90 -12.65 8.58 5.17
C TYR A 90 -13.74 7.89 5.96
N PHE A 91 -14.29 8.58 6.96
CA PHE A 91 -15.38 8.04 7.78
C PHE A 91 -16.72 8.33 7.14
N THR A 92 -17.71 7.47 7.39
CA THR A 92 -19.09 7.76 6.98
C THR A 92 -19.64 8.91 7.83
N TYR A 93 -20.37 9.83 7.21
CA TYR A 93 -21.00 10.92 7.93
C TYR A 93 -22.44 10.57 8.32
N ASP A 94 -22.78 10.64 9.60
CA ASP A 94 -24.15 10.33 10.03
C ASP A 94 -25.13 11.45 9.64
N LEU A 95 -26.11 11.10 8.81
CA LEU A 95 -27.18 11.98 8.35
C LEU A 95 -28.55 11.68 8.99
N ASP A 96 -28.65 10.74 9.93
CA ASP A 96 -29.93 10.33 10.56
C ASP A 96 -30.62 11.51 11.24
N ARG A 97 -29.84 12.43 11.81
CA ARG A 97 -30.33 13.69 12.40
C ARG A 97 -31.05 14.62 11.41
N PHE A 98 -30.90 14.38 10.11
CA PHE A 98 -31.58 15.09 9.03
C PHE A 98 -32.67 14.23 8.37
N GLY A 99 -32.93 13.02 8.86
CA GLY A 99 -33.89 12.08 8.28
C GLY A 99 -33.43 11.45 6.96
N LEU A 100 -32.13 11.42 6.69
CA LEU A 100 -31.52 10.88 5.47
C LEU A 100 -30.65 9.67 5.80
N LYS A 101 -30.68 8.64 4.95
CA LYS A 101 -29.80 7.47 5.09
C LYS A 101 -28.42 7.75 4.48
N ASN A 102 -27.37 7.34 5.18
CA ASN A 102 -25.98 7.37 4.69
C ASN A 102 -25.13 6.28 5.36
N THR A 103 -25.67 5.06 5.41
CA THR A 103 -25.04 3.93 6.11
C THR A 103 -25.09 2.65 5.29
N GLY A 104 -24.13 1.75 5.51
CA GLY A 104 -24.04 0.49 4.79
C GLY A 104 -23.97 0.70 3.27
N LYS A 105 -24.90 0.08 2.53
CA LYS A 105 -24.97 0.18 1.06
C LYS A 105 -25.47 1.54 0.56
N ASP A 106 -26.11 2.33 1.41
CA ASP A 106 -26.65 3.65 1.08
C ASP A 106 -25.64 4.77 1.39
N THR A 107 -24.36 4.43 1.62
CA THR A 107 -23.33 5.41 1.99
C THR A 107 -22.79 6.12 0.75
N ASP A 108 -23.08 7.42 0.64
CA ASP A 108 -22.58 8.29 -0.43
C ASP A 108 -21.69 9.43 0.09
N ILE A 109 -21.88 9.85 1.35
CA ILE A 109 -21.17 10.99 1.95
C ILE A 109 -20.12 10.52 2.96
N TYR A 110 -18.88 10.91 2.70
CA TYR A 110 -17.72 10.61 3.54
C TYR A 110 -17.05 11.88 4.06
N TYR A 111 -16.51 11.80 5.27
CA TYR A 111 -15.73 12.86 5.90
C TYR A 111 -14.24 12.49 5.89
N PRO A 112 -13.40 13.19 5.09
CA PRO A 112 -11.97 13.00 5.12
C PRO A 112 -11.38 13.57 6.41
N VAL A 113 -10.52 12.78 7.05
CA VAL A 113 -9.82 13.20 8.27
C VAL A 113 -8.35 13.47 7.95
N ALA A 114 -7.87 14.64 8.36
CA ALA A 114 -6.46 15.00 8.21
C ALA A 114 -5.57 14.16 9.15
N ASP A 115 -5.94 14.10 10.43
CA ASP A 115 -5.19 13.44 11.50
C ASP A 115 -6.13 12.85 12.58
N PRO A 116 -5.74 11.77 13.29
CA PRO A 116 -4.55 10.95 13.07
C PRO A 116 -4.73 9.98 11.90
N ALA A 117 -3.62 9.49 11.33
CA ALA A 117 -3.62 8.43 10.33
C ALA A 117 -2.80 7.22 10.81
N GLY A 118 -3.30 6.01 10.58
CA GLY A 118 -2.50 4.81 10.80
C GLY A 118 -1.36 4.75 9.78
N LEU A 119 -0.12 4.62 10.23
CA LEU A 119 1.05 4.47 9.34
C LEU A 119 1.46 3.00 9.24
N ILE A 120 1.48 2.46 8.02
CA ILE A 120 1.91 1.09 7.76
C ILE A 120 3.22 1.13 6.97
N THR A 121 4.26 0.50 7.52
CA THR A 121 5.58 0.41 6.89
C THR A 121 6.04 -1.03 6.81
N ALA A 122 6.70 -1.42 5.72
CA ALA A 122 7.43 -2.70 5.69
C ALA A 122 8.56 -2.69 4.66
N THR A 123 9.62 -3.45 4.96
CA THR A 123 10.70 -3.78 4.02
C THR A 123 10.60 -5.25 3.67
N ILE A 124 10.38 -5.55 2.39
CA ILE A 124 10.41 -6.92 1.86
C ILE A 124 11.77 -7.08 1.18
N ALA A 125 12.48 -8.14 1.55
CA ALA A 125 13.78 -8.46 0.99
C ALA A 125 13.80 -9.92 0.51
N ARG A 126 14.66 -10.21 -0.47
CA ARG A 126 14.91 -11.60 -0.87
C ARG A 126 15.54 -12.38 0.28
N THR A 127 15.09 -13.61 0.49
CA THR A 127 15.78 -14.53 1.40
C THR A 127 17.17 -14.83 0.85
N LYS A 128 18.23 -14.59 1.63
CA LYS A 128 19.53 -15.20 1.34
C LYS A 128 19.34 -16.72 1.36
N PRO A 129 19.89 -17.47 0.39
CA PRO A 129 19.88 -18.93 0.51
C PRO A 129 20.55 -19.29 1.85
N LYS A 130 19.84 -20.07 2.69
CA LYS A 130 20.48 -20.72 3.82
C LYS A 130 21.46 -21.72 3.22
N LEU A 131 22.75 -21.43 3.34
CA LEU A 131 23.83 -22.41 3.11
C LEU A 131 23.65 -23.58 4.07
#